data_AF-A0A7L4NSH1-F1
#
_entry.id   AF-A0A7L4NSH1-F1
#
_cell.length_a   1.000
_cell.length_b   1.000
_cell.length_c   1.000
_cell.angle_alpha   90.00
_cell.angle_beta   90.00
_cell.angle_gamma   90.00
#
_symmetry.space_group_name_H-M   'P 1'
#
loop_
_entity.id
_entity.type
_entity.pdbx_description
1 polymer ?
#
loop_
_entity_poly.entity_id
_entity_poly.type
_entity_poly.pdbx_seq_one_letter_code
_entity_poly.pdbx_strand_id
1 'polypeptide(L)'
;PRAENCVLKKPLDASEKADEAERPKQRSRRKPRVLFSQAQVFELERRFKQQRYLSAPEREHLASSLKLTSTQVKIWFQNRRYKCKRQRQDKSLELGGPAAPPPPRRVAVPVLVRD
;
A
#
# COMPACT_ATOMS: atom_id res chain seq x y z
N PRO A 1 29.31 -17.35 23.12
CA PRO A 1 29.00 -18.58 22.35
C PRO A 1 28.86 -18.23 20.86
N ARG A 2 29.97 -18.44 20.14
CA ARG A 2 30.09 -18.78 18.72
C ARG A 2 29.39 -17.89 17.68
N ALA A 3 30.20 -17.02 17.08
CA ALA A 3 30.03 -16.52 15.71
C ALA A 3 29.82 -17.69 14.74
N GLU A 4 29.01 -17.51 13.68
CA GLU A 4 29.32 -18.02 12.35
C GLU A 4 28.88 -17.02 11.28
N ASN A 5 29.92 -16.58 10.57
CA ASN A 5 29.97 -15.77 9.38
C ASN A 5 29.53 -16.67 8.21
N CYS A 6 28.67 -16.19 7.32
CA CYS A 6 28.44 -16.84 6.04
C CYS A 6 28.54 -15.80 4.93
N VAL A 7 29.76 -15.30 4.73
CA VAL A 7 30.22 -14.78 3.44
C VAL A 7 30.52 -15.98 2.53
N LEU A 8 29.74 -16.16 1.47
CA LEU A 8 30.21 -16.86 0.26
C LEU A 8 29.37 -16.43 -0.95
N LYS A 9 29.87 -15.43 -1.69
CA LYS A 9 30.49 -15.52 -3.03
C LYS A 9 29.51 -15.39 -4.21
N LYS A 10 29.71 -14.27 -4.91
CA LYS A 10 29.33 -14.02 -6.31
C LYS A 10 29.89 -15.10 -7.23
N PRO A 11 29.27 -15.29 -8.40
CA PRO A 11 30.02 -15.36 -9.64
C PRO A 11 29.69 -14.18 -10.56
N LEU A 12 30.72 -13.80 -11.30
CA LEU A 12 30.78 -12.82 -12.37
C LEU A 12 30.31 -13.52 -13.66
N ASP A 13 29.58 -12.82 -14.53
CA ASP A 13 29.75 -13.01 -15.97
C ASP A 13 29.53 -11.68 -16.69
N ALA A 14 30.42 -11.45 -17.65
CA ALA A 14 30.63 -10.22 -18.38
C ALA A 14 29.62 -10.08 -19.53
N SER A 15 29.14 -8.86 -19.76
CA SER A 15 28.78 -8.46 -21.12
C SER A 15 28.86 -6.94 -21.24
N GLU A 16 29.84 -6.51 -22.02
CA GLU A 16 29.95 -5.17 -22.57
C GLU A 16 28.68 -4.81 -23.35
N LYS A 17 28.16 -3.59 -23.21
CA LYS A 17 27.86 -2.72 -24.36
C LYS A 17 27.77 -1.27 -23.93
N ALA A 18 28.44 -0.47 -24.74
CA ALA A 18 28.48 0.97 -24.76
C ALA A 18 27.15 1.59 -25.21
N ASP A 19 27.12 2.91 -25.06
CA ASP A 19 26.52 3.87 -25.98
C ASP A 19 25.07 4.36 -25.72
N GLU A 20 25.05 5.64 -25.33
CA GLU A 20 24.23 6.72 -25.87
C GLU A 20 22.74 6.85 -25.54
N ALA A 21 22.39 8.14 -25.49
CA ALA A 21 21.13 8.76 -25.89
C ALA A 21 19.96 8.73 -24.89
N GLU A 22 19.86 9.86 -24.18
CA GLU A 22 18.63 10.65 -24.01
C GLU A 22 17.32 9.87 -23.88
N ARG A 23 16.77 9.81 -22.65
CA ARG A 23 15.32 9.59 -22.50
C ARG A 23 14.72 10.46 -21.39
N PRO A 24 13.63 11.19 -21.69
CA PRO A 24 13.10 12.24 -20.84
C PRO A 24 12.69 11.72 -19.46
N LYS A 25 12.85 12.56 -18.44
CA LYS A 25 12.39 12.38 -17.05
C LYS A 25 10.96 11.82 -17.02
N GLN A 26 10.84 10.50 -16.98
CA GLN A 26 9.56 9.82 -16.84
C GLN A 26 9.05 10.10 -15.43
N ARG A 27 8.01 10.95 -15.32
CA ARG A 27 7.18 11.01 -14.11
C ARG A 27 6.85 9.58 -13.72
N SER A 28 7.37 9.14 -12.58
CA SER A 28 7.23 7.78 -12.06
C SER A 28 5.78 7.30 -12.21
N ARG A 29 5.55 6.44 -13.20
CA ARG A 29 4.25 5.84 -13.48
C ARG A 29 3.90 4.99 -12.27
N ARG A 30 2.98 5.48 -11.44
CA ARG A 30 2.51 4.76 -10.24
C ARG A 30 2.08 3.36 -10.66
N LYS A 31 2.44 2.35 -9.85
CA LYS A 31 2.08 0.96 -10.13
C LYS A 31 0.56 0.86 -10.35
N PRO A 32 0.09 0.17 -11.40
CA PRO A 32 -1.32 -0.01 -11.65
C PRO A 32 -2.00 -0.63 -10.42
N ARG A 33 -3.18 -0.13 -10.08
CA ARG A 33 -3.96 -0.66 -8.95
C ARG A 33 -4.48 -2.04 -9.33
N VAL A 34 -4.17 -3.03 -8.51
CA VAL A 34 -4.69 -4.39 -8.65
C VAL A 34 -5.85 -4.55 -7.67
N LEU A 35 -6.96 -5.12 -8.15
CA LEU A 35 -8.11 -5.50 -7.33
C LEU A 35 -7.99 -6.97 -6.90
N PHE A 36 -8.44 -7.28 -5.69
CA PHE A 36 -8.53 -8.65 -5.21
C PHE A 36 -9.79 -9.32 -5.76
N SER A 37 -9.75 -10.64 -5.96
CA SER A 37 -10.92 -11.40 -6.37
C SER A 37 -11.97 -11.47 -5.26
N GLN A 38 -13.22 -11.77 -5.61
CA GLN A 38 -14.30 -11.86 -4.62
C GLN A 38 -14.03 -12.96 -3.57
N ALA A 39 -13.46 -14.09 -3.98
CA ALA A 39 -13.08 -15.17 -3.06
C ALA A 39 -11.98 -14.72 -2.08
N GLN A 40 -10.98 -13.96 -2.56
CA GLN A 40 -9.94 -13.39 -1.69
C GLN A 40 -10.54 -12.40 -0.68
N VAL A 41 -11.43 -11.52 -1.12
CA VAL A 41 -12.11 -10.56 -0.25
C VAL A 41 -12.97 -11.29 0.80
N PHE A 42 -13.70 -12.32 0.39
CA PHE A 42 -14.55 -13.09 1.30
C PHE A 42 -13.75 -13.73 2.45
N GLU A 43 -12.63 -14.41 2.15
CA GLU A 43 -11.79 -15.02 3.19
C GLU A 43 -11.12 -13.97 4.09
N LEU A 44 -10.68 -12.84 3.53
CA LEU A 44 -10.17 -11.70 4.30
C LEU A 44 -11.23 -11.15 5.27
N GLU A 45 -12.47 -10.98 4.80
CA GLU A 45 -13.58 -10.52 5.63
C GLU A 45 -13.98 -11.55 6.70
N ARG A 46 -14.02 -12.84 6.35
CA ARG A 46 -14.27 -13.94 7.27
C ARG A 46 -13.26 -13.94 8.41
N ARG A 47 -11.96 -13.86 8.10
CA ARG A 47 -10.91 -13.80 9.11
C ARG A 47 -10.96 -12.52 9.94
N PHE A 48 -11.29 -11.37 9.32
CA PHE A 48 -11.43 -10.09 10.03
C PHE A 48 -12.56 -10.09 11.07
N LYS A 49 -13.68 -10.77 10.79
CA LYS A 49 -14.78 -10.94 11.75
C LYS A 49 -14.34 -11.68 13.01
N GLN A 50 -13.44 -12.66 12.86
CA GLN A 50 -12.87 -13.42 13.97
C GLN A 50 -11.82 -12.60 14.72
N GLN A 51 -10.91 -11.96 13.98
CA GLN A 51 -9.77 -11.24 14.56
C GLN A 51 -9.45 -9.99 13.76
N ARG A 52 -9.58 -8.81 14.39
CA ARG A 52 -9.41 -7.51 13.73
C ARG A 52 -7.94 -7.11 13.50
N TYR A 53 -7.01 -7.79 14.17
CA TYR A 53 -5.57 -7.52 14.16
C TYR A 53 -4.83 -8.83 14.04
N LEU A 54 -3.96 -8.98 13.04
CA LEU A 54 -3.18 -10.19 12.84
C LEU A 54 -1.71 -9.97 13.26
N SER A 55 -1.14 -10.97 13.92
CA SER A 55 0.29 -11.08 14.22
C SER A 55 1.09 -11.33 12.94
N ALA A 56 2.41 -11.21 12.99
CA ALA A 56 3.29 -11.51 11.85
C ALA A 56 3.06 -12.93 11.26
N PRO A 57 3.15 -14.03 12.03
CA PRO A 57 3.00 -15.37 11.47
C PRO A 57 1.59 -15.64 10.92
N GLU A 58 0.56 -15.08 11.56
CA GLU A 58 -0.83 -15.23 11.10
C GLU A 58 -1.05 -14.56 9.73
N ARG A 59 -0.40 -13.42 9.49
CA ARG A 59 -0.43 -12.75 8.19
C ARG A 59 0.27 -13.57 7.12
N GLU A 60 1.39 -14.20 7.43
CA GLU A 60 2.12 -15.04 6.48
C GLU A 60 1.31 -16.26 6.08
N HIS A 61 0.69 -16.94 7.03
CA HIS A 61 -0.20 -18.07 6.74
C HIS A 61 -1.36 -17.64 5.82
N LEU A 62 -2.10 -16.59 6.19
CA LEU A 62 -3.24 -16.13 5.39
C LEU A 62 -2.82 -15.67 3.98
N ALA A 63 -1.65 -15.04 3.87
CA ALA A 63 -1.08 -14.62 2.60
C ALA A 63 -0.80 -15.82 1.69
N SER A 64 -0.18 -16.88 2.21
CA SER A 64 0.07 -18.12 1.46
C SER A 64 -1.22 -18.79 0.98
N SER A 65 -2.25 -18.87 1.82
CA SER A 65 -3.54 -19.49 1.45
C SER A 65 -4.25 -18.71 0.33
N LEU A 66 -4.17 -17.37 0.33
CA LEU A 66 -4.86 -16.51 -0.64
C LEU A 66 -4.01 -16.13 -1.85
N LYS A 67 -2.76 -16.63 -1.93
CA LYS A 67 -1.76 -16.26 -2.93
C LYS A 67 -1.52 -14.75 -3.00
N LEU A 68 -1.44 -14.12 -1.83
CA LEU A 68 -1.13 -12.70 -1.64
C LEU A 68 0.20 -12.56 -0.89
N THR A 69 0.71 -11.34 -0.78
CA THR A 69 1.85 -11.01 0.08
C THR A 69 1.40 -10.63 1.49
N SER A 70 2.23 -10.88 2.50
CA SER A 70 1.98 -10.48 3.89
C SER A 70 1.76 -8.96 4.03
N THR A 71 2.38 -8.17 3.14
CA THR A 71 2.17 -6.72 3.01
C THR A 71 0.79 -6.36 2.47
N GLN A 72 0.30 -7.05 1.43
CA GLN A 72 -1.06 -6.84 0.91
C GLN A 72 -2.12 -7.16 1.98
N VAL A 73 -1.94 -8.25 2.72
CA VAL A 73 -2.81 -8.60 3.87
C VAL A 73 -2.74 -7.50 4.93
N LYS A 74 -1.55 -7.03 5.29
CA LYS A 74 -1.37 -5.91 6.25
C LYS A 74 -2.13 -4.66 5.82
N ILE A 75 -1.97 -4.23 4.57
CA ILE A 75 -2.63 -3.03 4.02
C ILE A 75 -4.15 -3.21 4.01
N TRP A 76 -4.64 -4.39 3.60
CA TRP A 76 -6.07 -4.65 3.58
C TRP A 76 -6.68 -4.60 4.98
N PHE A 77 -6.05 -5.25 5.98
CA PHE A 77 -6.51 -5.19 7.37
C PHE A 77 -6.47 -3.78 7.95
N GLN A 78 -5.47 -2.99 7.56
CA GLN A 78 -5.39 -1.59 7.94
C GLN A 78 -6.55 -0.79 7.33
N ASN A 79 -6.77 -0.88 6.01
CA ASN A 79 -7.88 -0.24 5.32
C ASN A 79 -9.23 -0.64 5.91
N ARG A 80 -9.40 -1.92 6.26
CA ARG A 80 -10.64 -2.42 6.85
C ARG A 80 -10.91 -1.80 8.21
N ARG A 81 -9.90 -1.69 9.08
CA ARG A 81 -10.00 -1.00 10.38
C ARG A 81 -10.32 0.49 10.20
N TYR A 82 -9.68 1.16 9.24
CA TYR A 82 -9.97 2.56 8.92
C TYR A 82 -11.43 2.76 8.47
N LYS A 83 -11.97 1.89 7.61
CA LYS A 83 -13.37 1.97 7.18
C LYS A 83 -14.35 1.86 8.35
N CYS A 84 -14.13 0.92 9.28
CA CYS A 84 -14.97 0.81 10.48
C CYS A 84 -14.89 2.06 11.37
N LYS A 85 -13.70 2.64 11.55
CA LYS A 85 -13.53 3.86 12.33
C LYS A 85 -14.23 5.04 11.67
N ARG A 86 -14.03 5.20 10.35
CA ARG A 86 -14.62 6.29 9.57
C ARG A 86 -16.15 6.20 9.58
N GLN A 87 -16.73 5.02 9.42
CA GLN A 87 -18.19 4.85 9.47
C GLN A 87 -18.80 5.22 10.83
N ARG A 88 -18.07 5.02 11.94
CA ARG A 88 -18.52 5.45 13.27
C ARG A 88 -18.47 6.96 13.43
N GLN A 89 -17.43 7.61 12.89
CA GLN A 89 -17.30 9.06 12.91
C GLN A 89 -18.32 9.74 11.99
N ASP A 90 -18.52 9.20 10.79
CA ASP A 90 -19.49 9.71 9.80
C ASP A 90 -20.93 9.66 10.36
N LYS A 91 -21.33 8.55 10.98
CA LYS A 91 -22.60 8.46 11.71
C LYS A 91 -22.74 9.44 12.89
N SER A 92 -21.62 9.85 13.50
CA SER A 92 -21.62 10.85 14.56
C SER A 92 -21.77 12.28 14.01
N LEU A 93 -21.42 12.52 12.76
CA LEU A 93 -21.59 13.80 12.07
C LEU A 93 -23.02 13.93 11.51
N GLU A 94 -23.62 12.82 11.07
CA GLU A 94 -24.99 12.80 10.53
C GLU A 94 -26.09 13.05 11.59
N LEU A 95 -25.81 12.83 12.89
CA LEU A 95 -26.72 13.22 13.99
C LEU A 95 -26.46 14.64 14.53
N GLY A 96 -25.49 15.37 13.97
CA GLY A 96 -25.06 16.70 14.40
C GLY A 96 -25.14 17.75 13.30
N GLY A 97 -26.21 17.78 12.50
CA GLY A 97 -26.49 18.82 11.50
C GLY A 97 -25.55 18.84 10.28
N PRO A 98 -25.95 19.41 9.13
CA PRO A 98 -25.16 19.40 7.91
C PRO A 98 -23.97 20.38 8.03
N ALA A 99 -22.84 19.91 8.56
CA ALA A 99 -21.58 20.62 8.45
C ALA A 99 -21.04 20.43 7.02
N ALA A 100 -21.17 21.49 6.23
CA ALA A 100 -20.73 21.59 4.85
C ALA A 100 -19.31 21.02 4.60
N PRO A 101 -19.05 20.41 3.43
CA PRO A 101 -17.71 19.93 3.09
C PRO A 101 -16.70 21.09 3.14
N PRO A 102 -15.47 20.87 3.65
CA PRO A 102 -14.46 21.92 3.67
C PRO A 102 -14.21 22.41 2.22
N PRO A 103 -14.19 23.73 1.97
CA PRO A 103 -14.01 24.24 0.62
C PRO A 103 -12.66 23.78 0.05
N PRO A 104 -12.58 23.48 -1.27
CA PRO A 104 -11.34 23.09 -1.89
C PRO A 104 -10.32 24.21 -1.70
N ARG A 105 -9.21 23.90 -1.03
CA ARG A 105 -8.09 24.82 -0.85
C ARG A 105 -7.52 25.18 -2.22
N ARG A 106 -7.89 26.34 -2.75
CA ARG A 106 -7.26 26.94 -3.94
C ARG A 106 -5.86 27.36 -3.55
N VAL A 107 -4.86 26.61 -4.01
CA VAL A 107 -3.46 26.98 -3.88
C VAL A 107 -3.15 27.92 -5.04
N ALA A 108 -2.96 29.21 -4.77
CA ALA A 108 -2.51 30.16 -5.78
C ALA A 108 -1.04 29.84 -6.12
N VAL A 109 -0.79 29.46 -7.37
CA VAL A 109 0.57 29.27 -7.89
C VAL A 109 1.05 30.63 -8.41
N PRO A 110 2.04 31.28 -7.78
CA PRO A 110 2.61 32.49 -8.34
C PRO A 110 3.32 32.13 -9.65
N VAL A 111 2.81 32.65 -10.76
CA VAL A 111 3.49 32.61 -12.06
C VAL A 111 4.65 33.60 -11.99
N LEU A 112 5.87 33.08 -11.87
CA LEU A 112 7.07 33.90 -11.95
C LEU A 112 7.30 34.23 -13.43
N VAL A 113 6.75 35.35 -13.89
CA VAL A 113 7.15 35.95 -15.17
C VAL A 113 8.57 36.48 -14.97
N ARG A 114 9.50 35.96 -15.78
CA ARG A 114 10.87 36.45 -15.91
C ARG A 114 10.87 37.52 -17.01
N ASP A 115 11.37 38.70 -16.69
CA ASP A 115 11.99 39.64 -17.64
C ASP A 115 13.42 39.90 -17.15
#